data_AF-A0A0P0NWN6-F1
#
_entry.id   AF-A0A0P0NWN6-F1
#
_cell.length_a   1.000
_cell.length_b   1.000
_cell.length_c   1.000
_cell.angle_alpha   90.00
_cell.angle_beta   90.00
_cell.angle_gamma   90.00
#
_symmetry.space_group_name_H-M   'P 1'
#
loop_
_entity.id
_entity.type
_entity.pdbx_description
1 polymer ?
#
loop_
_entity_poly.entity_id
_entity_poly.type
_entity_poly.pdbx_seq_one_letter_code
_entity_poly.pdbx_strand_id
1 'polypeptide(L)'
;MSLLPPGSTLWLLAHEMRLAWRGFRAGRSGKGPGALIGLAILFAFASIAGVFLALAVHGHEVPIHPLAVLIADIICAVALTLMLSQTLSASAEALYERGDLDLLFSSPIAPRKVLLVRSLGIATGVATIFMAFAAPLLLPPILYGHPGWLGVFGVLFALALTATAVGLVLAMMLFALIGPRRTRTVAQVLAALVGAAFFLASQYRNLMGKAASESLYATIVREAMDGRLTPPPWASLPLRAMLGEPLPLAAMMAASVVLFWLATTALGRRFSDSAAAAQGAASKRSRGRVKPARAFAAGAFRATVRKELRLIGRDAALLSQVLLRVLYLIPLALVLARSAARVDAIALAGGAGIVAFMAGQVAGSLAWITLSAEDTPDLLAVSPTPMTTLHRAKLAAALIPVGVLLIGPIAALTWFQPLTGLITAVGAGLAALSSGLINMWHQKPGKRADFRRRGSASWLATLIELLIGSLIAGATTLTVMGLAGWAAPLLIIALTALMLMRRTDEQITRTLRTAAA
;
A
#
# COMPACT_ATOMS: atom_id res chain seq x y z
N MET A 1 24.12 1.07 -28.03
CA MET A 1 24.36 0.51 -26.68
C MET A 1 25.79 -0.04 -26.55
N SER A 2 26.80 0.68 -27.05
CA SER A 2 28.22 0.31 -27.04
C SER A 2 29.07 1.18 -26.10
N LEU A 3 28.47 2.12 -25.36
CA LEU A 3 29.21 3.16 -24.62
C LEU A 3 29.55 2.79 -23.17
N LEU A 4 29.02 1.68 -22.63
CA LEU A 4 29.29 1.27 -21.24
C LEU A 4 29.87 -0.15 -21.21
N PRO A 5 31.05 -0.36 -20.60
CA PRO A 5 31.67 -1.67 -20.55
C PRO A 5 30.78 -2.68 -19.81
N PRO A 6 30.57 -3.89 -20.35
CA PRO A 6 29.76 -4.92 -19.73
C PRO A 6 30.32 -5.28 -18.34
N GLY A 7 29.43 -5.41 -17.35
CA GLY A 7 29.82 -5.66 -15.95
C GLY A 7 30.20 -4.40 -15.14
N SER A 8 30.17 -3.21 -15.73
CA SER A 8 30.29 -1.94 -14.99
C SER A 8 29.03 -1.63 -14.18
N THR A 9 29.18 -0.80 -13.14
CA THR A 9 28.06 -0.36 -12.28
C THR A 9 27.00 0.39 -13.07
N LEU A 10 27.41 1.29 -13.97
CA LEU A 10 26.50 2.05 -14.84
C LEU A 10 25.79 1.15 -15.86
N TRP A 11 26.46 0.13 -16.41
CA TRP A 11 25.85 -0.83 -17.32
C TRP A 11 24.76 -1.65 -16.64
N LEU A 12 25.04 -2.15 -15.43
CA LEU A 12 24.06 -2.89 -14.62
C LEU A 12 22.90 -1.98 -14.19
N LEU A 13 23.17 -0.74 -13.77
CA LEU A 13 22.13 0.22 -13.40
C LEU A 13 21.20 0.52 -14.57
N ALA A 14 21.73 0.75 -15.77
CA ALA A 14 20.93 0.96 -16.97
C ALA A 14 20.06 -0.28 -17.29
N HIS A 15 20.54 -1.48 -16.97
CA HIS A 15 19.75 -2.70 -17.12
C HIS A 15 18.62 -2.78 -16.08
N GLU A 16 18.92 -2.53 -14.80
CA GLU A 16 17.92 -2.46 -13.73
C GLU A 16 16.83 -1.40 -14.01
N MET A 17 17.21 -0.20 -14.47
CA MET A 17 16.25 0.84 -14.85
C MET A 17 15.36 0.42 -16.01
N ARG A 18 15.92 -0.28 -17.01
CA ARG A 18 15.12 -0.87 -18.09
C ARG A 18 14.21 -1.97 -17.59
N LEU A 19 14.66 -2.78 -16.64
CA LEU A 19 13.85 -3.84 -16.04
C LEU A 19 12.71 -3.26 -15.22
N ALA A 20 12.96 -2.18 -14.46
CA ALA A 20 11.95 -1.42 -13.75
C ALA A 20 10.94 -0.77 -14.72
N TRP A 21 11.42 -0.16 -15.81
CA TRP A 21 10.57 0.42 -16.85
C TRP A 21 9.75 -0.64 -17.60
N ARG A 22 10.37 -1.78 -17.91
CA ARG A 22 9.68 -2.94 -18.49
C ARG A 22 8.71 -3.55 -17.49
N GLY A 23 9.02 -3.60 -16.20
CA GLY A 23 8.08 -4.04 -15.16
C GLY A 23 6.88 -3.10 -15.06
N PHE A 24 7.11 -1.79 -15.18
CA PHE A 24 6.07 -0.77 -15.23
C PHE A 24 5.19 -0.91 -16.49
N ARG A 25 5.79 -1.10 -17.66
CA ARG A 25 5.09 -1.25 -18.96
C ARG A 25 4.46 -2.63 -19.19
N ALA A 26 5.22 -3.68 -18.94
CA ALA A 26 4.85 -5.09 -19.08
C ALA A 26 4.15 -5.61 -17.84
N GLY A 27 3.75 -4.72 -16.92
CA GLY A 27 2.76 -5.02 -15.90
C GLY A 27 1.48 -5.53 -16.54
N ARG A 28 1.44 -6.85 -16.83
CA ARG A 28 0.23 -7.66 -17.07
C ARG A 28 -0.79 -7.50 -15.92
N SER A 29 -0.37 -6.88 -14.82
CA SER A 29 -1.14 -6.19 -13.79
C SER A 29 -1.80 -4.91 -14.29
N GLY A 30 -2.76 -4.97 -15.22
CA GLY A 30 -3.83 -3.98 -15.37
C GLY A 30 -3.49 -2.49 -15.54
N LYS A 31 -2.22 -2.07 -15.58
CA LYS A 31 -1.78 -0.73 -15.95
C LYS A 31 -1.69 -0.65 -17.46
N GLY A 32 -2.82 -0.95 -18.11
CA GLY A 32 -2.99 -0.66 -19.53
C GLY A 32 -2.85 0.84 -19.79
N PRO A 33 -3.06 1.29 -21.03
CA PRO A 33 -3.11 2.72 -21.36
C PRO A 33 -3.97 3.52 -20.36
N GLY A 34 -5.01 2.93 -19.77
CA GLY A 34 -5.83 3.55 -18.71
C GLY A 34 -5.09 4.03 -17.47
N ALA A 35 -4.04 3.36 -16.99
CA ALA A 35 -3.26 3.83 -15.83
C ALA A 35 -2.32 4.98 -16.21
N LEU A 36 -1.76 4.95 -17.43
CA LEU A 36 -1.01 6.06 -17.99
C LEU A 36 -1.92 7.27 -18.24
N ILE A 37 -3.13 7.05 -18.73
CA ILE A 37 -4.16 8.08 -18.91
C ILE A 37 -4.58 8.64 -17.55
N GLY A 38 -4.85 7.80 -16.55
CA GLY A 38 -5.18 8.26 -15.19
C GLY A 38 -4.05 9.06 -14.56
N LEU A 39 -2.79 8.62 -14.73
CA LEU A 39 -1.62 9.37 -14.29
C LEU A 39 -1.49 10.70 -15.05
N ALA A 40 -1.75 10.72 -16.37
CA ALA A 40 -1.72 11.92 -17.18
C ALA A 40 -2.82 12.91 -16.78
N ILE A 41 -4.05 12.44 -16.50
CA ILE A 41 -5.14 13.27 -16.00
C ILE A 41 -4.78 13.86 -14.64
N LEU A 42 -4.27 13.04 -13.71
CA LEU A 42 -3.82 13.51 -12.40
C LEU A 42 -2.69 14.55 -12.52
N PHE A 43 -1.73 14.29 -13.41
CA PHE A 43 -0.62 15.19 -13.69
C PHE A 43 -1.12 16.52 -14.29
N ALA A 44 -2.05 16.48 -15.23
CA ALA A 44 -2.66 17.66 -15.83
C ALA A 44 -3.42 18.48 -14.77
N PHE A 45 -4.23 17.83 -13.94
CA PHE A 45 -4.97 18.49 -12.86
C PHE A 45 -4.02 19.12 -11.82
N ALA A 46 -2.98 18.39 -11.42
CA ALA A 46 -1.94 18.93 -10.53
C ALA A 46 -1.16 20.09 -11.17
N SER A 47 -0.97 20.06 -12.50
CA SER A 47 -0.31 21.15 -13.23
C SER A 47 -1.15 22.42 -13.22
N ILE A 48 -2.47 22.31 -13.29
CA ILE A 48 -3.38 23.46 -13.13
C ILE A 48 -3.17 24.10 -11.75
N ALA A 49 -3.11 23.29 -10.69
CA ALA A 49 -2.80 23.78 -9.35
C ALA A 49 -1.40 24.44 -9.27
N GLY A 50 -0.41 23.87 -9.98
CA GLY A 50 0.92 24.46 -10.12
C GLY A 50 0.91 25.81 -10.83
N VAL A 51 0.09 25.99 -11.86
CA VAL A 51 -0.08 27.29 -12.54
C VAL A 51 -0.71 28.32 -11.59
N PHE A 52 -1.74 27.96 -10.83
CA PHE A 52 -2.29 28.86 -9.81
C PHE A 52 -1.26 29.24 -8.75
N LEU A 53 -0.45 28.27 -8.31
CA LEU A 53 0.66 28.53 -7.40
C LEU A 53 1.69 29.48 -8.02
N ALA A 54 2.03 29.29 -9.29
CA ALA A 54 2.98 30.14 -10.01
C ALA A 54 2.49 31.59 -10.09
N LEU A 55 1.21 31.79 -10.37
CA LEU A 55 0.57 33.11 -10.40
C LEU A 55 0.51 33.74 -9.01
N ALA A 56 0.19 32.96 -7.98
CA ALA A 56 0.08 33.45 -6.61
C ALA A 56 1.43 33.90 -6.02
N VAL A 57 2.52 33.24 -6.39
CA VAL A 57 3.87 33.52 -5.87
C VAL A 57 4.67 34.41 -6.84
N HIS A 58 4.09 34.78 -7.98
CA HIS A 58 4.75 35.67 -8.93
C HIS A 58 5.02 37.05 -8.28
N GLY A 59 6.25 37.55 -8.44
CA GLY A 59 6.69 38.83 -7.87
C GLY A 59 6.92 38.85 -6.36
N HIS A 60 6.73 37.73 -5.65
CA HIS A 60 6.98 37.62 -4.20
C HIS A 60 8.14 36.68 -3.93
N GLU A 61 9.21 37.17 -3.31
CA GLU A 61 10.25 36.30 -2.77
C GLU A 61 9.72 35.55 -1.54
N VAL A 62 10.09 34.29 -1.38
CA VAL A 62 9.70 33.50 -0.21
C VAL A 62 10.60 33.91 0.96
N PRO A 63 10.09 34.63 1.99
CA PRO A 63 10.92 35.06 3.09
C PRO A 63 11.35 33.85 3.95
N ILE A 64 12.61 33.82 4.34
CA ILE A 64 13.15 32.82 5.28
C ILE A 64 12.77 33.25 6.71
N HIS A 65 11.53 32.94 7.10
CA HIS A 65 11.01 33.11 8.46
C HIS A 65 11.01 31.75 9.20
N PRO A 66 11.15 31.71 10.55
CA PRO A 66 11.07 30.46 11.35
C PRO A 66 9.94 29.48 11.03
N LEU A 67 8.74 29.95 10.66
CA LEU A 67 7.61 29.13 10.19
C LEU A 67 7.92 28.45 8.86
N ALA A 68 8.52 29.17 7.91
CA ALA A 68 8.89 28.59 6.63
C ALA A 68 9.93 27.48 6.83
N VAL A 69 10.88 27.69 7.75
CA VAL A 69 11.88 26.68 8.15
C VAL A 69 11.18 25.46 8.75
N LEU A 70 10.31 25.68 9.74
CA LEU A 70 9.57 24.61 10.41
C LEU A 70 8.68 23.81 9.43
N ILE A 71 8.00 24.48 8.51
CA ILE A 71 7.16 23.83 7.49
C ILE A 71 8.03 22.98 6.55
N ALA A 72 9.15 23.52 6.06
CA ALA A 72 10.07 22.78 5.21
C ALA A 72 10.66 21.55 5.91
N ASP A 73 11.03 21.69 7.20
CA ASP A 73 11.56 20.59 8.01
C ASP A 73 10.51 19.50 8.25
N ILE A 74 9.26 19.87 8.55
CA ILE A 74 8.15 18.93 8.69
C ILE A 74 7.92 18.19 7.37
N ILE A 75 7.88 18.92 6.25
CA ILE A 75 7.72 18.31 4.92
C ILE A 75 8.88 17.34 4.62
N CYS A 76 10.12 17.72 4.90
CA CYS A 76 11.29 16.88 4.72
C CYS A 76 11.24 15.64 5.62
N ALA A 77 10.88 15.80 6.90
CA ALA A 77 10.76 14.70 7.86
C ALA A 77 9.66 13.70 7.46
N VAL A 78 8.52 14.21 7.00
CA VAL A 78 7.41 13.42 6.48
C VAL A 78 7.84 12.66 5.22
N ALA A 79 8.44 13.37 4.25
CA ALA A 79 8.93 12.77 3.02
C ALA A 79 9.97 11.68 3.31
N LEU A 80 10.95 11.97 4.17
CA LEU A 80 11.98 11.02 4.59
C LEU A 80 11.39 9.79 5.27
N THR A 81 10.39 9.96 6.13
CA THR A 81 9.71 8.86 6.82
C THR A 81 8.95 7.95 5.85
N LEU A 82 8.25 8.54 4.87
CA LEU A 82 7.56 7.79 3.83
C LEU A 82 8.53 7.08 2.89
N MET A 83 9.61 7.75 2.48
CA MET A 83 10.68 7.16 1.68
C MET A 83 11.36 6.02 2.44
N LEU A 84 11.61 6.17 3.74
CA LEU A 84 12.20 5.14 4.59
C LEU A 84 11.33 3.88 4.65
N SER A 85 10.01 4.06 4.79
CA SER A 85 9.05 2.94 4.73
C SER A 85 9.14 2.17 3.40
N GLN A 86 9.13 2.88 2.27
CA GLN A 86 9.21 2.26 0.94
C GLN A 86 10.55 1.56 0.71
N THR A 87 11.65 2.22 1.07
CA THR A 87 13.01 1.70 0.90
C THR A 87 13.31 0.52 1.83
N LEU A 88 12.79 0.50 3.07
CA LEU A 88 12.89 -0.64 3.98
C LEU A 88 12.20 -1.88 3.40
N SER A 89 10.97 -1.73 2.91
CA SER A 89 10.22 -2.83 2.28
C SER A 89 10.92 -3.33 1.01
N ALA A 90 11.36 -2.42 0.14
CA ALA A 90 12.07 -2.75 -1.09
C ALA A 90 13.43 -3.41 -0.82
N SER A 91 14.19 -2.92 0.17
CA SER A 91 15.48 -3.50 0.56
C SER A 91 15.30 -4.90 1.15
N ALA A 92 14.26 -5.10 1.97
CA ALA A 92 13.91 -6.43 2.46
C ALA A 92 13.55 -7.35 1.30
N GLU A 93 12.71 -6.92 0.35
CA GLU A 93 12.32 -7.73 -0.81
C GLU A 93 13.52 -8.10 -1.71
N ALA A 94 14.45 -7.16 -1.92
CA ALA A 94 15.65 -7.39 -2.71
C ALA A 94 16.55 -8.52 -2.16
N LEU A 95 16.47 -8.85 -0.87
CA LEU A 95 17.17 -10.00 -0.25
C LEU A 95 16.49 -11.35 -0.54
N TYR A 96 15.21 -11.36 -0.92
CA TYR A 96 14.39 -12.57 -1.10
C TYR A 96 13.96 -12.86 -2.54
N GLU A 97 14.38 -12.04 -3.50
CA GLU A 97 14.10 -12.31 -4.92
C GLU A 97 14.81 -13.58 -5.38
N ARG A 98 14.01 -14.63 -5.53
CA ARG A 98 14.45 -15.97 -5.90
C ARG A 98 14.72 -16.04 -7.40
N GLY A 99 15.95 -16.38 -7.78
CA GLY A 99 16.37 -16.60 -9.18
C GLY A 99 17.46 -15.63 -9.65
N ASP A 100 17.27 -14.32 -9.40
CA ASP A 100 18.20 -13.31 -9.89
C ASP A 100 19.53 -13.31 -9.11
N LEU A 101 19.46 -13.44 -7.78
CA LEU A 101 20.66 -13.41 -6.94
C LEU A 101 21.56 -14.64 -7.13
N ASP A 102 20.98 -15.82 -7.38
CA ASP A 102 21.74 -17.05 -7.63
C ASP A 102 22.48 -16.95 -8.98
N LEU A 103 21.80 -16.40 -10.00
CA LEU A 103 22.39 -16.14 -11.31
C LEU A 103 23.46 -15.02 -11.26
N LEU A 104 23.25 -13.99 -10.44
CA LEU A 104 24.21 -12.91 -10.25
C LEU A 104 25.44 -13.34 -9.43
N PHE A 105 25.27 -14.23 -8.43
CA PHE A 105 26.39 -14.74 -7.64
C PHE A 105 27.17 -15.88 -8.31
N SER A 106 26.57 -16.58 -9.29
CA SER A 106 27.30 -17.49 -10.17
C SER A 106 28.06 -16.76 -11.29
N SER A 107 27.74 -15.49 -11.55
CA SER A 107 28.51 -14.63 -12.45
C SER A 107 29.73 -14.01 -11.74
N PRO A 108 30.82 -13.66 -12.45
CA PRO A 108 32.04 -13.07 -11.87
C PRO A 108 31.87 -11.59 -11.48
N ILE A 109 30.76 -11.25 -10.80
CA ILE A 109 30.44 -9.88 -10.37
C ILE A 109 30.55 -9.82 -8.84
N ALA A 110 31.35 -8.86 -8.35
CA ALA A 110 31.50 -8.65 -6.92
C ALA A 110 30.15 -8.32 -6.23
N PRO A 111 29.77 -9.00 -5.13
CA PRO A 111 28.51 -8.77 -4.44
C PRO A 111 28.27 -7.31 -4.01
N ARG A 112 29.36 -6.59 -3.69
CA ARG A 112 29.33 -5.14 -3.38
C ARG A 112 28.76 -4.32 -4.55
N LYS A 113 29.11 -4.65 -5.79
CA LYS A 113 28.61 -3.96 -6.98
C LYS A 113 27.13 -4.25 -7.20
N VAL A 114 26.70 -5.49 -6.99
CA VAL A 114 25.28 -5.88 -7.08
C VAL A 114 24.44 -5.13 -6.05
N LEU A 115 24.90 -5.07 -4.79
CA LEU A 115 24.21 -4.33 -3.74
C LEU A 115 24.12 -2.83 -4.06
N LEU A 116 25.22 -2.21 -4.50
CA LEU A 116 25.24 -0.80 -4.88
C LEU A 116 24.23 -0.51 -5.99
N VAL A 117 24.23 -1.32 -7.06
CA VAL A 117 23.33 -1.10 -8.19
C VAL A 117 21.87 -1.31 -7.79
N ARG A 118 21.54 -2.36 -7.03
CA ARG A 118 20.18 -2.60 -6.55
C ARG A 118 19.69 -1.50 -5.62
N SER A 119 20.51 -1.10 -4.65
CA SER A 119 20.16 0.01 -3.73
C SER A 119 20.02 1.33 -4.47
N LEU A 120 20.88 1.61 -5.46
CA LEU A 120 20.73 2.81 -6.29
C LEU A 120 19.43 2.75 -7.11
N GLY A 121 19.06 1.58 -7.63
CA GLY A 121 17.78 1.35 -8.29
C GLY A 121 16.57 1.61 -7.38
N ILE A 122 16.65 1.17 -6.12
CA ILE A 122 15.63 1.47 -5.09
C ILE A 122 15.55 2.98 -4.85
N ALA A 123 16.70 3.65 -4.64
CA ALA A 123 16.76 5.09 -4.39
C ALA A 123 16.16 5.89 -5.56
N THR A 124 16.55 5.57 -6.80
CA THR A 124 16.01 6.22 -8.00
C THR A 124 14.53 5.95 -8.20
N GLY A 125 14.07 4.73 -7.89
CA GLY A 125 12.66 4.36 -8.00
C GLY A 125 11.80 5.16 -7.04
N VAL A 126 12.22 5.25 -5.76
CA VAL A 126 11.52 6.05 -4.74
C VAL A 126 11.60 7.55 -5.07
N ALA A 127 12.77 8.07 -5.43
CA ALA A 127 12.93 9.47 -5.84
C ALA A 127 11.98 9.83 -7.00
N THR A 128 11.91 8.97 -8.03
CA THR A 128 11.06 9.18 -9.20
C THR A 128 9.58 9.28 -8.83
N ILE A 129 9.10 8.48 -7.88
CA ILE A 129 7.71 8.56 -7.41
C ILE A 129 7.43 9.95 -6.81
N PHE A 130 8.26 10.40 -5.87
CA PHE A 130 8.06 11.70 -5.22
C PHE A 130 8.25 12.87 -6.18
N MET A 131 9.25 12.81 -7.05
CA MET A 131 9.48 13.81 -8.09
C MET A 131 8.32 13.87 -9.09
N ALA A 132 7.72 12.74 -9.46
CA ALA A 132 6.56 12.73 -10.36
C ALA A 132 5.32 13.42 -9.75
N PHE A 133 5.15 13.36 -8.42
CA PHE A 133 4.11 14.10 -7.71
C PHE A 133 4.47 15.59 -7.51
N ALA A 134 5.73 15.91 -7.25
CA ALA A 134 6.19 17.29 -7.04
C ALA A 134 6.28 18.08 -8.35
N ALA A 135 6.68 17.44 -9.44
CA ALA A 135 6.89 18.06 -10.75
C ALA A 135 5.71 18.88 -11.27
N PRO A 136 4.46 18.36 -11.36
CA PRO A 136 3.37 19.15 -11.92
C PRO A 136 3.05 20.39 -11.08
N LEU A 137 3.31 20.35 -9.77
CA LEU A 137 3.08 21.49 -8.88
C LEU A 137 4.20 22.54 -8.96
N LEU A 138 5.45 22.11 -9.09
CA LEU A 138 6.64 22.98 -9.00
C LEU A 138 7.15 23.47 -10.35
N LEU A 139 6.93 22.73 -11.44
CA LEU A 139 7.40 23.12 -12.77
C LEU A 139 6.83 24.47 -13.23
N PRO A 140 5.53 24.78 -13.07
CA PRO A 140 5.03 26.09 -13.49
C PRO A 140 5.65 27.27 -12.72
N PRO A 141 5.78 27.26 -11.37
CA PRO A 141 6.50 28.31 -10.64
C PRO A 141 7.98 28.45 -11.05
N ILE A 142 8.67 27.33 -11.32
CA ILE A 142 10.07 27.33 -11.77
C ILE A 142 10.23 28.03 -13.11
N LEU A 143 9.32 27.76 -14.06
CA LEU A 143 9.34 28.38 -15.38
C LEU A 143 8.89 29.85 -15.36
N TYR A 144 8.06 30.24 -14.38
CA TYR A 144 7.37 31.53 -14.35
C TYR A 144 7.96 32.55 -13.33
N GLY A 145 9.12 32.26 -12.74
CA GLY A 145 9.86 33.27 -11.95
C GLY A 145 10.72 32.75 -10.81
N HIS A 146 10.60 31.49 -10.41
CA HIS A 146 11.31 30.94 -9.24
C HIS A 146 12.23 29.76 -9.60
N PRO A 147 13.31 29.97 -10.37
CA PRO A 147 14.20 28.88 -10.80
C PRO A 147 14.89 28.17 -9.64
N GLY A 148 15.09 28.86 -8.51
CA GLY A 148 15.67 28.30 -7.30
C GLY A 148 14.91 27.09 -6.74
N TRP A 149 13.61 26.98 -7.00
CA TRP A 149 12.79 25.85 -6.56
C TRP A 149 13.17 24.52 -7.22
N LEU A 150 14.04 24.53 -8.25
CA LEU A 150 14.71 23.33 -8.74
C LEU A 150 15.48 22.59 -7.62
N GLY A 151 15.93 23.33 -6.60
CA GLY A 151 16.56 22.78 -5.40
C GLY A 151 15.70 21.74 -4.68
N VAL A 152 14.37 21.85 -4.75
CA VAL A 152 13.44 20.85 -4.18
C VAL A 152 13.67 19.46 -4.77
N PHE A 153 13.91 19.33 -6.08
CA PHE A 153 14.20 18.03 -6.69
C PHE A 153 15.53 17.47 -6.19
N GLY A 154 16.54 18.32 -6.01
CA GLY A 154 17.82 17.93 -5.43
C GLY A 154 17.68 17.45 -3.98
N VAL A 155 16.90 18.15 -3.16
CA VAL A 155 16.58 17.75 -1.78
C VAL A 155 15.84 16.41 -1.76
N LEU A 156 14.83 16.21 -2.62
CA LEU A 156 14.10 14.94 -2.72
C LEU A 156 15.03 13.77 -3.09
N PHE A 157 15.98 13.99 -3.98
CA PHE A 157 16.97 12.97 -4.34
C PHE A 157 17.92 12.65 -3.18
N ALA A 158 18.41 13.68 -2.47
CA ALA A 158 19.24 13.51 -1.28
C ALA A 158 18.49 12.72 -0.18
N LEU A 159 17.23 13.08 0.09
CA LEU A 159 16.37 12.35 1.03
C LEU A 159 16.16 10.90 0.61
N ALA A 160 15.97 10.62 -0.69
CA ALA A 160 15.82 9.25 -1.18
C ALA A 160 17.09 8.40 -1.00
N LEU A 161 18.28 8.98 -1.22
CA LEU A 161 19.56 8.33 -0.93
C LEU A 161 19.73 8.04 0.56
N THR A 162 19.45 9.04 1.42
CA THR A 162 19.48 8.89 2.88
C THR A 162 18.52 7.80 3.36
N ALA A 163 17.26 7.84 2.90
CA ALA A 163 16.25 6.85 3.23
C ALA A 163 16.68 5.44 2.81
N THR A 164 17.27 5.30 1.61
CA THR A 164 17.74 4.00 1.12
C THR A 164 18.92 3.47 1.94
N ALA A 165 19.86 4.33 2.31
CA ALA A 165 20.99 3.95 3.16
C ALA A 165 20.51 3.44 4.53
N VAL A 166 19.64 4.21 5.19
CA VAL A 166 19.06 3.86 6.51
C VAL A 166 18.17 2.62 6.38
N GLY A 167 17.32 2.55 5.36
CA GLY A 167 16.43 1.41 5.09
C GLY A 167 17.19 0.12 4.86
N LEU A 168 18.35 0.18 4.18
CA LEU A 168 19.22 -0.98 4.00
C LEU A 168 19.86 -1.43 5.31
N VAL A 169 20.37 -0.50 6.13
CA VAL A 169 20.91 -0.80 7.46
C VAL A 169 19.85 -1.44 8.35
N LEU A 170 18.64 -0.88 8.38
CA LEU A 170 17.52 -1.43 9.14
C LEU A 170 17.10 -2.82 8.63
N ALA A 171 17.01 -3.01 7.31
CA ALA A 171 16.68 -4.32 6.73
C ALA A 171 17.70 -5.40 7.14
N MET A 172 18.99 -5.06 7.11
CA MET A 172 20.08 -5.97 7.49
C MET A 172 20.13 -6.21 9.01
N MET A 173 19.85 -5.19 9.82
CA MET A 173 19.72 -5.33 11.27
C MET A 173 18.54 -6.26 11.63
N LEU A 174 17.41 -6.08 10.96
CA LEU A 174 16.22 -6.91 11.12
C LEU A 174 16.47 -8.37 10.67
N PHE A 175 17.31 -8.53 9.64
CA PHE A 175 17.80 -9.84 9.21
C PHE A 175 18.63 -10.53 10.29
N ALA A 176 19.57 -9.81 10.91
CA ALA A 176 20.41 -10.34 11.97
C ALA A 176 19.62 -10.69 13.24
N LEU A 177 18.63 -9.86 13.62
CA LEU A 177 17.89 -10.02 14.88
C LEU A 177 16.77 -11.08 14.81
N ILE A 178 15.99 -11.10 13.73
CA ILE A 178 14.76 -11.94 13.64
C ILE A 178 14.97 -13.15 12.71
N GLY A 179 16.02 -13.10 11.88
CA GLY A 179 16.39 -14.16 10.97
C GLY A 179 15.60 -14.18 9.64
N PRO A 180 16.13 -14.90 8.63
CA PRO A 180 15.70 -14.82 7.23
C PRO A 180 14.23 -15.13 6.98
N ARG A 181 13.52 -15.82 7.85
CA ARG A 181 12.12 -16.19 7.55
C ARG A 181 11.12 -15.08 7.86
N ARG A 182 11.46 -14.17 8.78
CA ARG A 182 10.51 -13.19 9.35
C ARG A 182 10.85 -11.74 8.99
N THR A 183 12.10 -11.45 8.62
CA THR A 183 12.56 -10.09 8.27
C THR A 183 11.68 -9.45 7.21
N ARG A 184 11.34 -10.17 6.13
CA ARG A 184 10.43 -9.66 5.10
C ARG A 184 9.08 -9.25 5.68
N THR A 185 8.49 -10.10 6.51
CA THR A 185 7.18 -9.86 7.12
C THR A 185 7.20 -8.64 8.02
N VAL A 186 8.21 -8.54 8.88
CA VAL A 186 8.33 -7.44 9.82
C VAL A 186 8.65 -6.13 9.10
N ALA A 187 9.51 -6.14 8.08
CA ALA A 187 9.79 -4.97 7.26
C ALA A 187 8.53 -4.43 6.56
N GLN A 188 7.72 -5.32 5.99
CA GLN A 188 6.45 -4.95 5.35
C GLN A 188 5.43 -4.39 6.36
N VAL A 189 5.31 -5.01 7.53
CA VAL A 189 4.43 -4.52 8.60
C VAL A 189 4.89 -3.15 9.09
N LEU A 190 6.18 -2.95 9.35
CA LEU A 190 6.73 -1.65 9.73
C LEU A 190 6.48 -0.59 8.65
N ALA A 191 6.72 -0.93 7.38
CA ALA A 191 6.44 -0.04 6.27
C ALA A 191 4.95 0.37 6.21
N ALA A 192 4.04 -0.59 6.37
CA ALA A 192 2.60 -0.33 6.41
C ALA A 192 2.17 0.48 7.64
N LEU A 193 2.76 0.22 8.81
CA LEU A 193 2.50 1.01 10.02
C LEU A 193 2.94 2.46 9.85
N VAL A 194 4.10 2.71 9.24
CA VAL A 194 4.56 4.06 8.93
C VAL A 194 3.62 4.76 7.95
N GLY A 195 3.20 4.06 6.89
CA GLY A 195 2.21 4.60 5.95
C GLY A 195 0.86 4.90 6.61
N ALA A 196 0.41 4.03 7.51
CA ALA A 196 -0.80 4.23 8.29
C ALA A 196 -0.67 5.41 9.26
N ALA A 197 0.45 5.53 9.97
CA ALA A 197 0.71 6.65 10.88
C ALA A 197 0.69 7.98 10.13
N PHE A 198 1.29 8.04 8.94
CA PHE A 198 1.21 9.22 8.07
C PHE A 198 -0.25 9.54 7.67
N PHE A 199 -1.01 8.51 7.26
CA PHE A 199 -2.43 8.70 6.94
C PHE A 199 -3.22 9.23 8.15
N LEU A 200 -3.03 8.66 9.33
CA LEU A 200 -3.67 9.11 10.57
C LEU A 200 -3.29 10.56 10.90
N ALA A 201 -2.01 10.92 10.76
CA ALA A 201 -1.53 12.28 10.98
C ALA A 201 -2.12 13.28 9.97
N SER A 202 -2.25 12.90 8.70
CA SER A 202 -2.96 13.70 7.68
C SER A 202 -4.43 13.94 8.04
N GLN A 203 -5.05 13.00 8.73
CA GLN A 203 -6.43 13.10 9.21
C GLN A 203 -6.56 13.80 10.58
N TYR A 204 -5.50 14.41 11.11
CA TYR A 204 -5.49 15.03 12.44
C TYR A 204 -6.62 16.05 12.65
N ARG A 205 -6.91 16.89 11.65
CA ARG A 205 -8.01 17.88 11.72
C ARG A 205 -9.37 17.20 11.92
N ASN A 206 -9.57 16.08 11.24
CA ASN A 206 -10.76 15.25 11.39
C ASN A 206 -10.75 14.53 12.75
N LEU A 207 -9.57 14.16 13.27
CA LEU A 207 -9.39 13.42 14.52
C LEU A 207 -9.55 14.25 15.80
N MET A 208 -9.15 15.52 15.79
CA MET A 208 -9.28 16.43 16.95
C MET A 208 -10.49 17.36 16.87
N GLY A 209 -11.09 17.51 15.68
CA GLY A 209 -12.22 18.41 15.45
C GLY A 209 -11.76 19.83 15.12
N LYS A 210 -12.60 20.57 14.36
CA LYS A 210 -12.24 21.87 13.77
C LYS A 210 -11.73 22.87 14.82
N ALA A 211 -12.43 23.02 15.95
CA ALA A 211 -12.08 23.97 17.00
C ALA A 211 -10.73 23.68 17.68
N ALA A 212 -10.45 22.43 18.06
CA ALA A 212 -9.18 22.06 18.69
C ALA A 212 -8.00 22.09 17.71
N SER A 213 -8.26 21.84 16.42
CA SER A 213 -7.23 21.96 15.38
C SER A 213 -6.87 23.41 15.07
N GLU A 214 -7.86 24.30 15.08
CA GLU A 214 -7.67 25.73 14.83
C GLU A 214 -6.98 26.40 16.00
N SER A 215 -7.28 26.00 17.25
CA SER A 215 -6.55 26.50 18.42
C SER A 215 -5.08 26.07 18.43
N LEU A 216 -4.77 24.81 18.08
CA LEU A 216 -3.39 24.33 17.97
C LEU A 216 -2.62 25.02 16.84
N TYR A 217 -3.24 25.16 15.67
CA TYR A 217 -2.63 25.88 14.55
C TYR A 217 -2.40 27.35 14.89
N ALA A 218 -3.39 28.02 15.49
CA ALA A 218 -3.25 29.40 15.95
C ALA A 218 -2.17 29.55 17.03
N THR A 219 -2.00 28.56 17.91
CA THR A 219 -0.95 28.55 18.94
C THR A 219 0.43 28.41 18.30
N ILE A 220 0.60 27.45 17.38
CA ILE A 220 1.87 27.25 16.65
C ILE A 220 2.25 28.49 15.84
N VAL A 221 1.28 29.09 15.13
CA VAL A 221 1.51 30.31 14.36
C VAL A 221 1.86 31.48 15.27
N ARG A 222 1.15 31.68 16.39
CA ARG A 222 1.47 32.73 17.37
C ARG A 222 2.86 32.55 17.96
N GLU A 223 3.21 31.35 18.44
CA GLU A 223 4.54 31.07 19.01
C GLU A 223 5.69 31.29 18.02
N ALA A 224 5.44 31.04 16.73
CA ALA A 224 6.43 31.23 15.70
C ALA A 224 6.50 32.68 15.18
N MET A 225 5.41 33.43 15.25
CA MET A 225 5.38 34.88 14.97
C MET A 225 5.97 35.69 16.12
N ASP A 226 5.76 35.25 17.36
CA ASP A 226 6.29 35.88 18.58
C ASP A 226 7.79 35.61 18.80
N GLY A 227 8.47 34.97 17.84
CA GLY A 227 9.91 34.72 17.88
C GLY A 227 10.38 33.74 18.97
N ARG A 228 9.45 33.04 19.64
CA ARG A 228 9.76 32.07 20.71
C ARG A 228 10.30 30.76 20.15
N LEU A 229 9.97 30.42 18.91
CA LEU A 229 10.55 29.31 18.16
C LEU A 229 11.79 29.82 17.41
N THR A 230 12.97 29.63 18.02
CA THR A 230 14.26 29.85 17.36
C THR A 230 14.81 28.50 16.88
N PRO A 231 14.51 28.07 15.65
CA PRO A 231 15.07 26.83 15.12
C PRO A 231 16.60 26.95 15.10
N PRO A 232 17.34 25.86 15.41
CA PRO A 232 18.79 25.91 15.44
C PRO A 232 19.35 26.24 14.05
N PRO A 233 20.55 26.82 13.94
CA PRO A 233 21.07 27.36 12.67
C PRO A 233 21.07 26.35 11.51
N TRP A 234 21.29 25.07 11.81
CA TRP A 234 21.30 23.96 10.85
C TRP A 234 19.90 23.52 10.38
N ALA A 235 18.84 23.84 11.12
CA ALA A 235 17.46 23.54 10.71
C ALA A 235 17.03 24.36 9.48
N SER A 236 17.67 25.50 9.21
CA SER A 236 17.37 26.27 7.99
C SER A 236 17.94 25.64 6.70
N LEU A 237 18.81 24.63 6.80
CA LEU A 237 19.51 24.04 5.65
C LEU A 237 18.56 23.43 4.59
N PRO A 238 17.52 22.65 4.95
CA PRO A 238 16.60 22.08 3.96
C PRO A 238 15.82 23.16 3.22
N LEU A 239 15.33 24.19 3.91
CA LEU A 239 14.62 25.31 3.28
C LEU A 239 15.53 26.05 2.29
N ARG A 240 16.76 26.39 2.70
CA ARG A 240 17.72 27.08 1.83
C ARG A 240 18.10 26.24 0.60
N ALA A 241 18.26 24.93 0.79
CA ALA A 241 18.51 24.01 -0.32
C ALA A 241 17.30 23.92 -1.27
N MET A 242 16.06 23.94 -0.75
CA MET A 242 14.83 23.97 -1.55
C MET A 242 14.67 25.27 -2.34
N LEU A 243 15.11 26.40 -1.78
CA LEU A 243 15.11 27.71 -2.44
C LEU A 243 16.23 27.87 -3.48
N GLY A 244 17.12 26.89 -3.60
CA GLY A 244 18.14 26.84 -4.66
C GLY A 244 19.50 27.39 -4.26
N GLU A 245 19.77 27.60 -2.96
CA GLU A 245 21.13 27.93 -2.52
C GLU A 245 22.08 26.75 -2.80
N PRO A 246 23.17 26.95 -3.56
CA PRO A 246 24.00 25.85 -4.04
C PRO A 246 24.79 25.16 -2.91
N LEU A 247 25.20 25.92 -1.89
CA LEU A 247 26.03 25.40 -0.80
C LEU A 247 25.27 24.48 0.17
N PRO A 248 24.08 24.85 0.68
CA PRO A 248 23.23 23.93 1.45
C PRO A 248 22.83 22.68 0.65
N LEU A 249 22.49 22.85 -0.63
CA LEU A 249 22.11 21.72 -1.49
C LEU A 249 23.29 20.76 -1.71
N ALA A 250 24.48 21.29 -2.01
CA ALA A 250 25.69 20.48 -2.17
C ALA A 250 26.07 19.76 -0.87
N ALA A 251 25.94 20.42 0.29
CA ALA A 251 26.21 19.81 1.60
C ALA A 251 25.26 18.64 1.89
N MET A 252 23.95 18.82 1.66
CA MET A 252 22.96 17.75 1.84
C MET A 252 23.23 16.58 0.88
N MET A 253 23.49 16.89 -0.40
CA MET A 253 23.78 15.87 -1.41
C MET A 253 25.05 15.09 -1.07
N ALA A 254 26.13 15.77 -0.70
CA ALA A 254 27.38 15.15 -0.30
C ALA A 254 27.20 14.26 0.92
N ALA A 255 26.49 14.73 1.95
CA ALA A 255 26.20 13.93 3.14
C ALA A 255 25.40 12.66 2.80
N SER A 256 24.36 12.78 1.98
CA SER A 256 23.54 11.65 1.52
C SER A 256 24.33 10.65 0.69
N VAL A 257 25.19 11.12 -0.23
CA VAL A 257 26.06 10.27 -1.06
C VAL A 257 27.09 9.54 -0.21
N VAL A 258 27.74 10.23 0.73
CA VAL A 258 28.71 9.62 1.65
C VAL A 258 28.02 8.55 2.52
N LEU A 259 26.87 8.87 3.11
CA LEU A 259 26.10 7.92 3.92
C LEU A 259 25.70 6.68 3.11
N PHE A 260 25.19 6.88 1.90
CA PHE A 260 24.79 5.80 1.00
C PHE A 260 25.98 4.93 0.58
N TRP A 261 27.10 5.56 0.24
CA TRP A 261 28.33 4.86 -0.13
C TRP A 261 28.89 4.05 1.05
N LEU A 262 28.93 4.63 2.26
CA LEU A 262 29.35 3.93 3.48
C LEU A 262 28.42 2.74 3.78
N ALA A 263 27.10 2.93 3.71
CA ALA A 263 26.14 1.86 3.96
C ALA A 263 26.31 0.69 2.98
N THR A 264 26.41 0.96 1.68
CA THR A 264 26.55 -0.07 0.65
C THR A 264 27.91 -0.78 0.68
N THR A 265 28.99 -0.06 0.96
CA THR A 265 30.33 -0.65 1.07
C THR A 265 30.52 -1.46 2.34
N ALA A 266 30.00 -1.00 3.49
CA ALA A 266 30.08 -1.71 4.76
C ALA A 266 29.23 -2.99 4.77
N LEU A 267 28.03 -2.94 4.18
CA LEU A 267 27.09 -4.07 4.20
C LEU A 267 27.31 -5.10 3.09
N GLY A 268 28.10 -4.79 2.05
CA GLY A 268 28.22 -5.65 0.87
C GLY A 268 28.70 -7.08 1.12
N ARG A 269 29.53 -7.33 2.15
CA ARG A 269 29.90 -8.70 2.56
C ARG A 269 28.76 -9.41 3.29
N ARG A 270 28.14 -8.72 4.25
CA ARG A 270 27.00 -9.27 4.99
C ARG A 270 25.81 -9.56 4.07
N PHE A 271 25.65 -8.79 3.00
CA PHE A 271 24.58 -8.97 2.03
C PHE A 271 24.65 -10.32 1.31
N SER A 272 25.83 -10.78 0.88
CA SER A 272 25.96 -12.10 0.27
C SER A 272 25.63 -13.22 1.26
N ASP A 273 26.09 -13.09 2.50
CA ASP A 273 25.82 -14.09 3.55
C ASP A 273 24.34 -14.15 3.90
N SER A 274 23.70 -12.99 4.05
CA SER A 274 22.26 -12.86 4.29
C SER A 274 21.43 -13.38 3.13
N ALA A 275 21.82 -13.08 1.88
CA ALA A 275 21.15 -13.58 0.69
C ALA A 275 21.26 -15.11 0.56
N ALA A 276 22.44 -15.68 0.79
CA ALA A 276 22.64 -17.12 0.80
C ALA A 276 21.84 -17.80 1.92
N ALA A 277 21.83 -17.22 3.13
CA ALA A 277 21.04 -17.72 4.26
C ALA A 277 19.52 -17.64 4.00
N ALA A 278 19.05 -16.58 3.33
CA ALA A 278 17.66 -16.44 2.93
C ALA A 278 17.23 -17.54 1.95
N GLN A 279 18.06 -17.84 0.95
CA GLN A 279 17.81 -18.92 0.00
C GLN A 279 17.84 -20.31 0.66
N GLY A 280 18.84 -20.57 1.51
CA GLY A 280 18.95 -21.84 2.26
C GLY A 280 17.81 -22.06 3.27
N ALA A 281 17.29 -20.99 3.88
CA ALA A 281 16.18 -21.06 4.83
C ALA A 281 14.84 -21.45 4.18
N ALA A 282 14.66 -21.16 2.89
CA ALA A 282 13.51 -21.58 2.09
C ALA A 282 13.64 -23.05 1.61
N SER A 283 14.88 -23.51 1.38
CA SER A 283 15.18 -24.86 0.87
C SER A 283 15.25 -25.95 1.95
N LYS A 284 15.48 -25.60 3.22
CA LYS A 284 15.38 -26.56 4.34
C LYS A 284 13.93 -27.03 4.53
N ARG A 285 13.52 -28.00 3.71
CA ARG A 285 12.41 -28.92 3.97
C ARG A 285 12.64 -29.41 5.39
N SER A 286 11.74 -29.01 6.30
CA SER A 286 11.79 -29.46 7.68
C SER A 286 11.94 -30.98 7.66
N ARG A 287 13.11 -31.51 8.06
CA ARG A 287 13.28 -32.91 8.51
C ARG A 287 12.54 -33.11 9.84
N GLY A 288 11.33 -32.57 9.90
CA GLY A 288 10.43 -32.70 11.03
C GLY A 288 9.97 -34.14 11.00
N ARG A 289 10.22 -34.82 12.11
CA ARG A 289 9.59 -36.07 12.54
C ARG A 289 8.23 -36.19 11.85
N VAL A 290 8.06 -37.18 10.97
CA VAL A 290 6.80 -37.45 10.27
C VAL A 290 5.74 -37.53 11.36
N LYS A 291 4.99 -36.45 11.54
CA LYS A 291 3.88 -36.46 12.48
C LYS A 291 2.91 -37.49 11.91
N PRO A 292 2.42 -38.45 12.71
CA PRO A 292 1.47 -39.44 12.22
C PRO A 292 0.35 -38.70 11.50
N ALA A 293 0.06 -39.13 10.28
CA ALA A 293 -0.96 -38.53 9.45
C ALA A 293 -2.25 -38.53 10.28
N ARG A 294 -2.63 -37.36 10.82
CA ARG A 294 -3.94 -37.23 11.45
C ARG A 294 -4.93 -37.61 10.37
N ALA A 295 -5.86 -38.51 10.69
CA ALA A 295 -6.92 -38.90 9.78
C ALA A 295 -7.51 -37.64 9.12
N PHE A 296 -7.78 -37.70 7.81
CA PHE A 296 -8.50 -36.69 7.04
C PHE A 296 -9.98 -36.63 7.49
N ALA A 297 -10.24 -36.59 8.80
CA ALA A 297 -11.55 -36.69 9.45
C ALA A 297 -12.36 -35.38 9.35
N ALA A 298 -11.92 -34.42 8.55
CA ALA A 298 -12.64 -33.21 8.26
C ALA A 298 -13.01 -33.25 6.77
N GLY A 299 -14.30 -33.43 6.46
CA GLY A 299 -14.79 -33.44 5.07
C GLY A 299 -14.25 -32.27 4.23
N ALA A 300 -14.29 -32.42 2.91
CA ALA A 300 -13.59 -31.55 1.95
C ALA A 300 -13.82 -30.05 2.20
N PHE A 301 -15.02 -29.65 2.63
CA PHE A 301 -15.33 -28.27 3.04
C PHE A 301 -14.43 -27.77 4.18
N ARG A 302 -14.42 -28.45 5.33
CA ARG A 302 -13.68 -28.04 6.53
C ARG A 302 -12.16 -28.16 6.34
N ALA A 303 -11.72 -29.16 5.57
CA ALA A 303 -10.32 -29.29 5.18
C ALA A 303 -9.87 -28.08 4.35
N THR A 304 -10.68 -27.67 3.36
CA THR A 304 -10.41 -26.52 2.49
C THR A 304 -10.42 -25.21 3.28
N VAL A 305 -11.44 -24.98 4.13
CA VAL A 305 -11.48 -23.78 5.00
C VAL A 305 -10.22 -23.68 5.87
N ARG A 306 -9.82 -24.78 6.51
CA ARG A 306 -8.64 -24.80 7.39
C ARG A 306 -7.34 -24.60 6.61
N LYS A 307 -7.24 -25.14 5.39
CA LYS A 307 -6.11 -24.90 4.48
C LYS A 307 -6.02 -23.41 4.20
N GLU A 308 -7.10 -22.80 3.69
CA GLU A 308 -7.09 -21.40 3.28
C GLU A 308 -6.83 -20.44 4.45
N LEU A 309 -7.45 -20.63 5.61
CA LEU A 309 -7.19 -19.80 6.80
C LEU A 309 -5.72 -19.85 7.26
N ARG A 310 -5.10 -21.04 7.21
CA ARG A 310 -3.66 -21.19 7.53
C ARG A 310 -2.77 -20.53 6.48
N LEU A 311 -3.19 -20.54 5.22
CA LEU A 311 -2.46 -19.91 4.13
C LEU A 311 -2.54 -18.39 4.21
N ILE A 312 -3.70 -17.82 4.56
CA ILE A 312 -3.88 -16.39 4.83
C ILE A 312 -3.00 -15.97 6.02
N GLY A 313 -3.07 -16.70 7.13
CA GLY A 313 -2.26 -16.39 8.33
C GLY A 313 -0.75 -16.52 8.13
N ARG A 314 -0.28 -17.15 7.06
CA ARG A 314 1.14 -17.26 6.70
C ARG A 314 1.59 -16.23 5.68
N ASP A 315 0.67 -15.52 5.02
CA ASP A 315 1.01 -14.54 4.00
C ASP A 315 1.14 -13.14 4.60
N ALA A 316 2.38 -12.76 4.89
CA ALA A 316 2.78 -11.48 5.44
C ALA A 316 2.22 -10.26 4.69
N ALA A 317 2.25 -10.32 3.35
CA ALA A 317 1.84 -9.19 2.52
C ALA A 317 0.32 -8.97 2.62
N LEU A 318 -0.45 -10.06 2.69
CA LEU A 318 -1.89 -10.01 2.86
C LEU A 318 -2.27 -9.48 4.24
N LEU A 319 -1.59 -9.95 5.28
CA LEU A 319 -1.80 -9.45 6.63
C LEU A 319 -1.54 -7.95 6.68
N SER A 320 -0.48 -7.47 6.03
CA SER A 320 -0.14 -6.04 5.95
C SER A 320 -1.19 -5.24 5.17
N GLN A 321 -1.73 -5.78 4.08
CA GLN A 321 -2.76 -5.11 3.28
C GLN A 321 -4.10 -5.03 4.02
N VAL A 322 -4.51 -6.10 4.70
CA VAL A 322 -5.71 -6.11 5.55
C VAL A 322 -5.49 -5.17 6.73
N LEU A 323 -4.35 -5.25 7.42
CA LEU A 323 -3.99 -4.37 8.53
C LEU A 323 -4.09 -2.90 8.14
N LEU A 324 -3.58 -2.50 6.97
CA LEU A 324 -3.68 -1.13 6.49
C LEU A 324 -5.15 -0.67 6.36
N ARG A 325 -6.02 -1.53 5.82
CA ARG A 325 -7.46 -1.25 5.70
C ARG A 325 -8.15 -1.15 7.06
N VAL A 326 -7.73 -1.95 8.03
CA VAL A 326 -8.19 -1.86 9.42
C VAL A 326 -7.74 -0.56 10.07
N LEU A 327 -6.48 -0.17 9.86
CA LEU A 327 -5.96 1.10 10.39
C LEU A 327 -6.70 2.29 9.78
N TYR A 328 -7.12 2.21 8.51
CA TYR A 328 -7.96 3.23 7.88
C TYR A 328 -9.39 3.31 8.46
N LEU A 329 -9.87 2.27 9.17
CA LEU A 329 -11.12 2.32 9.91
C LEU A 329 -11.00 3.07 11.24
N ILE A 330 -9.78 3.33 11.76
CA ILE A 330 -9.59 3.98 13.05
C ILE A 330 -10.08 5.44 13.06
N PRO A 331 -9.71 6.32 12.11
CA PRO A 331 -10.20 7.69 12.09
C PRO A 331 -11.72 7.73 12.01
N LEU A 332 -12.28 6.84 11.19
CA LEU A 332 -13.71 6.68 11.08
C LEU A 332 -14.32 6.31 12.43
N ALA A 333 -13.85 5.24 13.07
CA ALA A 333 -14.35 4.81 14.38
C ALA A 333 -14.29 5.93 15.43
N LEU A 334 -13.25 6.76 15.43
CA LEU A 334 -13.09 7.90 16.34
C LEU A 334 -13.98 9.10 16.00
N VAL A 335 -14.23 9.36 14.72
CA VAL A 335 -15.25 10.33 14.29
C VAL A 335 -16.63 9.84 14.76
N LEU A 336 -16.92 8.56 14.56
CA LEU A 336 -18.19 7.95 14.97
C LEU A 336 -18.40 7.95 16.47
N ALA A 337 -17.38 7.61 17.25
CA ALA A 337 -17.46 7.63 18.71
C ALA A 337 -17.74 9.05 19.24
N ARG A 338 -17.08 10.08 18.68
CA ARG A 338 -17.31 11.48 19.07
C ARG A 338 -18.69 11.98 18.66
N SER A 339 -19.14 11.60 17.47
CA SER A 339 -20.48 11.93 16.99
C SER A 339 -21.57 11.20 17.76
N ALA A 340 -21.35 9.94 18.13
CA ALA A 340 -22.24 9.16 18.99
C ALA A 340 -22.36 9.79 20.38
N ALA A 341 -21.24 10.25 20.95
CA ALA A 341 -21.23 10.98 22.22
C ALA A 341 -21.98 12.32 22.16
N ARG A 342 -22.12 12.92 20.97
CA ARG A 342 -22.92 14.13 20.72
C ARG A 342 -24.34 13.83 20.20
N VAL A 343 -24.72 12.55 20.09
CA VAL A 343 -25.98 12.08 19.50
C VAL A 343 -26.22 12.67 18.10
N ASP A 344 -25.16 12.84 17.32
CA ASP A 344 -25.28 13.31 15.93
C ASP A 344 -25.68 12.13 15.03
N ALA A 345 -26.99 12.05 14.75
CA ALA A 345 -27.60 10.96 13.99
C ALA A 345 -27.01 10.80 12.58
N ILE A 346 -26.58 11.90 11.95
CA ILE A 346 -26.04 11.90 10.59
C ILE A 346 -24.68 11.19 10.57
N ALA A 347 -23.83 11.49 11.54
CA ALA A 347 -22.50 10.91 11.60
C ALA A 347 -22.53 9.43 12.01
N LEU A 348 -23.37 9.04 12.98
CA LEU A 348 -23.61 7.62 13.31
C LEU A 348 -24.06 6.80 12.08
N ALA A 349 -24.99 7.34 11.29
CA ALA A 349 -25.46 6.70 10.07
C ALA A 349 -24.37 6.61 8.98
N GLY A 350 -23.58 7.67 8.81
CA GLY A 350 -22.42 7.65 7.90
C GLY A 350 -21.42 6.55 8.28
N GLY A 351 -21.22 6.32 9.57
CA GLY A 351 -20.37 5.25 10.08
C GLY A 351 -20.81 3.85 9.74
N ALA A 352 -22.08 3.57 9.97
CA ALA A 352 -22.70 2.30 9.62
C ALA A 352 -22.47 1.96 8.13
N GLY A 353 -22.68 2.93 7.25
CA GLY A 353 -22.43 2.77 5.82
C GLY A 353 -20.97 2.53 5.49
N ILE A 354 -20.04 3.28 6.08
CA ILE A 354 -18.61 3.10 5.79
C ILE A 354 -18.09 1.76 6.32
N VAL A 355 -18.54 1.31 7.49
CA VAL A 355 -18.23 -0.05 8.00
C VAL A 355 -18.73 -1.11 7.02
N ALA A 356 -19.96 -0.96 6.50
CA ALA A 356 -20.50 -1.87 5.49
C ALA A 356 -19.69 -1.85 4.19
N PHE A 357 -19.32 -0.67 3.70
CA PHE A 357 -18.48 -0.52 2.50
C PHE A 357 -17.13 -1.23 2.67
N MET A 358 -16.45 -0.98 3.78
CA MET A 358 -15.13 -1.52 4.06
C MET A 358 -15.16 -3.03 4.29
N ALA A 359 -16.23 -3.57 4.87
CA ALA A 359 -16.47 -5.00 4.94
C ALA A 359 -16.46 -5.64 3.53
N GLY A 360 -17.18 -5.04 2.59
CA GLY A 360 -17.16 -5.43 1.18
C GLY A 360 -15.76 -5.40 0.57
N GLN A 361 -15.03 -4.30 0.75
CA GLN A 361 -13.68 -4.14 0.21
C GLN A 361 -12.70 -5.20 0.75
N VAL A 362 -12.70 -5.45 2.06
CA VAL A 362 -11.82 -6.47 2.68
C VAL A 362 -12.23 -7.87 2.21
N ALA A 363 -13.53 -8.18 2.19
CA ALA A 363 -14.04 -9.45 1.68
C ALA A 363 -13.63 -9.70 0.23
N GLY A 364 -13.76 -8.70 -0.65
CA GLY A 364 -13.34 -8.79 -2.05
C GLY A 364 -11.87 -9.11 -2.21
N SER A 365 -11.01 -8.43 -1.46
CA SER A 365 -9.57 -8.73 -1.51
C SER A 365 -9.25 -10.15 -1.06
N LEU A 366 -9.85 -10.63 0.03
CA LEU A 366 -9.61 -11.97 0.55
C LEU A 366 -10.24 -13.05 -0.35
N ALA A 367 -11.40 -12.77 -0.92
CA ALA A 367 -12.08 -13.64 -1.86
C ALA A 367 -11.26 -13.79 -3.14
N TRP A 368 -10.77 -12.68 -3.71
CA TRP A 368 -9.89 -12.70 -4.87
C TRP A 368 -8.68 -13.62 -4.66
N ILE A 369 -8.03 -13.52 -3.49
CA ILE A 369 -6.86 -14.32 -3.15
C ILE A 369 -7.24 -15.80 -2.97
N THR A 370 -8.22 -16.10 -2.12
CA THR A 370 -8.58 -17.50 -1.80
C THR A 370 -9.16 -18.25 -2.98
N LEU A 371 -9.89 -17.56 -3.86
CA LEU A 371 -10.53 -18.17 -5.03
C LEU A 371 -9.57 -18.26 -6.20
N SER A 372 -8.81 -17.20 -6.48
CA SER A 372 -8.00 -17.13 -7.69
C SER A 372 -6.54 -17.58 -7.50
N ALA A 373 -5.99 -17.58 -6.27
CA ALA A 373 -4.61 -18.00 -6.01
C ALA A 373 -4.51 -19.50 -5.73
N GLU A 374 -4.72 -20.31 -6.78
CA GLU A 374 -4.50 -21.76 -6.73
C GLU A 374 -3.26 -22.18 -7.53
N ASP A 375 -2.40 -22.98 -6.88
CA ASP A 375 -1.16 -23.46 -7.49
C ASP A 375 -1.38 -24.63 -8.45
N THR A 376 -2.43 -25.43 -8.22
CA THR A 376 -2.78 -26.60 -9.03
C THR A 376 -4.30 -26.67 -9.19
N PRO A 377 -4.89 -25.82 -10.06
CA PRO A 377 -6.32 -25.87 -10.36
C PRO A 377 -6.72 -27.23 -10.97
N ASP A 378 -5.82 -27.85 -11.73
CA ASP A 378 -6.08 -29.14 -12.40
C ASP A 378 -6.32 -30.27 -11.40
N LEU A 379 -5.60 -30.29 -10.27
CA LEU A 379 -5.82 -31.29 -9.22
C LEU A 379 -7.15 -31.10 -8.50
N LEU A 380 -7.66 -29.87 -8.41
CA LEU A 380 -8.99 -29.60 -7.87
C LEU A 380 -10.08 -30.03 -8.85
N ALA A 381 -9.85 -29.82 -10.15
CA ALA A 381 -10.77 -30.22 -11.20
C ALA A 381 -10.95 -31.75 -11.31
N VAL A 382 -9.90 -32.52 -10.99
CA VAL A 382 -9.93 -34.00 -10.99
C VAL A 382 -10.34 -34.56 -9.61
N SER A 383 -10.56 -33.70 -8.61
CA SER A 383 -10.95 -34.16 -7.27
C SER A 383 -12.37 -34.75 -7.27
N PRO A 384 -12.65 -35.79 -6.46
CA PRO A 384 -14.00 -36.36 -6.34
C PRO A 384 -14.99 -35.43 -5.62
N THR A 385 -14.56 -34.22 -5.24
CA THR A 385 -15.39 -33.26 -4.50
C THR A 385 -16.09 -32.34 -5.48
N PRO A 386 -17.41 -32.10 -5.34
CA PRO A 386 -18.11 -31.17 -6.21
C PRO A 386 -17.53 -29.74 -6.08
N MET A 387 -17.31 -29.08 -7.21
CA MET A 387 -16.72 -27.72 -7.29
C MET A 387 -17.50 -26.69 -6.47
N THR A 388 -18.81 -26.85 -6.35
CA THR A 388 -19.67 -25.99 -5.52
C THR A 388 -19.28 -26.03 -4.04
N THR A 389 -18.86 -27.18 -3.52
CA THR A 389 -18.40 -27.33 -2.13
C THR A 389 -17.05 -26.65 -1.94
N LEU A 390 -16.15 -26.76 -2.92
CA LEU A 390 -14.85 -26.09 -2.88
C LEU A 390 -15.00 -24.56 -2.96
N HIS A 391 -15.84 -24.04 -3.86
CA HIS A 391 -16.13 -22.62 -3.98
C HIS A 391 -16.75 -22.04 -2.71
N ARG A 392 -17.76 -22.71 -2.13
CA ARG A 392 -18.36 -22.29 -0.86
C ARG A 392 -17.37 -22.33 0.30
N ALA A 393 -16.51 -23.35 0.35
CA ALA A 393 -15.47 -23.45 1.38
C ALA A 393 -14.45 -22.31 1.29
N LYS A 394 -14.03 -21.95 0.08
CA LYS A 394 -13.12 -20.82 -0.15
C LYS A 394 -13.77 -19.48 0.16
N LEU A 395 -15.01 -19.29 -0.27
CA LEU A 395 -15.79 -18.10 0.06
C LEU A 395 -15.94 -17.96 1.58
N ALA A 396 -16.28 -19.04 2.29
CA ALA A 396 -16.34 -19.03 3.75
C ALA A 396 -14.97 -18.69 4.38
N ALA A 397 -13.87 -19.25 3.86
CA ALA A 397 -12.53 -18.92 4.33
C ALA A 397 -12.13 -17.45 4.12
N ALA A 398 -12.65 -16.80 3.08
CA ALA A 398 -12.47 -15.37 2.85
C ALA A 398 -13.31 -14.51 3.80
N LEU A 399 -14.55 -14.92 4.10
CA LEU A 399 -15.49 -14.16 4.91
C LEU A 399 -15.26 -14.30 6.42
N ILE A 400 -14.73 -15.44 6.89
CA ILE A 400 -14.48 -15.66 8.34
C ILE A 400 -13.55 -14.58 8.94
N PRO A 401 -12.37 -14.26 8.36
CA PRO A 401 -11.52 -13.19 8.88
C PRO A 401 -12.20 -11.83 8.89
N VAL A 402 -13.05 -11.54 7.90
CA VAL A 402 -13.82 -10.29 7.83
C VAL A 402 -14.84 -10.24 8.97
N GLY A 403 -15.57 -11.32 9.21
CA GLY A 403 -16.50 -11.42 10.33
C GLY A 403 -15.82 -11.16 11.67
N VAL A 404 -14.67 -11.80 11.92
CA VAL A 404 -13.88 -11.60 13.15
C VAL A 404 -13.45 -10.14 13.29
N LEU A 405 -12.99 -9.53 12.21
CA LEU A 405 -12.56 -8.14 12.19
C LEU A 405 -13.70 -7.16 12.50
N LEU A 406 -14.91 -7.45 12.02
CA LEU A 406 -16.08 -6.59 12.19
C LEU A 406 -16.71 -6.66 13.59
N ILE A 407 -16.36 -7.66 14.41
CA ILE A 407 -16.88 -7.78 15.79
C ILE A 407 -16.64 -6.50 16.57
N GLY A 408 -15.43 -5.94 16.51
CA GLY A 408 -15.07 -4.70 17.24
C GLY A 408 -15.94 -3.49 16.87
N PRO A 409 -15.95 -3.03 15.61
CA PRO A 409 -16.74 -1.87 15.21
C PRO A 409 -18.25 -2.07 15.36
N ILE A 410 -18.77 -3.28 15.09
CA ILE A 410 -20.20 -3.57 15.28
C ILE A 410 -20.54 -3.54 16.77
N ALA A 411 -19.75 -4.17 17.65
CA ALA A 411 -19.99 -4.16 19.09
C ALA A 411 -19.97 -2.73 19.66
N ALA A 412 -19.06 -1.88 19.19
CA ALA A 412 -19.03 -0.47 19.56
C ALA A 412 -20.31 0.26 19.15
N LEU A 413 -20.78 0.08 17.90
CA LEU A 413 -22.04 0.69 17.44
C LEU A 413 -23.26 0.15 18.21
N THR A 414 -23.30 -1.15 18.47
CA THR A 414 -24.36 -1.80 19.26
C THR A 414 -24.41 -1.26 20.69
N TRP A 415 -23.26 -0.96 21.29
CA TRP A 415 -23.17 -0.40 22.64
C TRP A 415 -23.84 0.97 22.75
N PHE A 416 -23.66 1.84 21.73
CA PHE A 416 -24.31 3.15 21.71
C PHE A 416 -25.77 3.08 21.25
N GLN A 417 -26.04 2.32 20.19
CA GLN A 417 -27.37 2.16 19.62
C GLN A 417 -27.53 0.73 19.05
N PRO A 418 -28.28 -0.16 19.74
CA PRO A 418 -28.40 -1.56 19.34
C PRO A 418 -28.93 -1.77 17.93
N LEU A 419 -29.93 -0.97 17.53
CA LEU A 419 -30.52 -1.04 16.18
C LEU A 419 -29.52 -0.65 15.10
N THR A 420 -28.72 0.40 15.32
CA THR A 420 -27.64 0.83 14.42
C THR A 420 -26.59 -0.27 14.25
N GLY A 421 -26.21 -0.94 15.34
CA GLY A 421 -25.31 -2.09 15.28
C GLY A 421 -25.88 -3.25 14.46
N LEU A 422 -27.16 -3.59 14.64
CA LEU A 422 -27.84 -4.63 13.86
C LEU A 422 -27.88 -4.31 12.36
N ILE A 423 -28.32 -3.10 12.00
CA ILE A 423 -28.40 -2.64 10.61
C ILE A 423 -27.00 -2.66 9.97
N THR A 424 -25.98 -2.20 10.71
CA THR A 424 -24.59 -2.25 10.25
C THR A 424 -24.11 -3.68 10.02
N ALA A 425 -24.44 -4.61 10.91
CA ALA A 425 -24.06 -6.02 10.76
C ALA A 425 -24.68 -6.64 9.50
N VAL A 426 -25.95 -6.36 9.24
CA VAL A 426 -26.65 -6.82 8.03
C VAL A 426 -26.03 -6.19 6.78
N GLY A 427 -25.85 -4.87 6.76
CA GLY A 427 -25.24 -4.15 5.63
C GLY A 427 -23.82 -4.63 5.32
N ALA A 428 -23.00 -4.80 6.35
CA ALA A 428 -21.63 -5.32 6.23
C ALA A 428 -21.61 -6.77 5.74
N GLY A 429 -22.52 -7.62 6.23
CA GLY A 429 -22.69 -8.99 5.75
C GLY A 429 -23.07 -9.04 4.27
N LEU A 430 -24.04 -8.23 3.84
CA LEU A 430 -24.48 -8.15 2.45
C LEU A 430 -23.37 -7.63 1.53
N ALA A 431 -22.64 -6.60 1.94
CA ALA A 431 -21.52 -6.06 1.16
C ALA A 431 -20.38 -7.09 1.04
N ALA A 432 -20.04 -7.76 2.14
CA ALA A 432 -19.00 -8.80 2.17
C ALA A 432 -19.37 -9.99 1.27
N LEU A 433 -20.62 -10.47 1.38
CA LEU A 433 -21.14 -11.57 0.55
C LEU A 433 -21.17 -11.19 -0.93
N SER A 434 -21.66 -10.00 -1.27
CA SER A 434 -21.76 -9.54 -2.67
C SER A 434 -20.39 -9.47 -3.34
N SER A 435 -19.40 -8.87 -2.67
CA SER A 435 -18.04 -8.79 -3.19
C SER A 435 -17.37 -10.18 -3.28
N GLY A 436 -17.62 -11.06 -2.31
CA GLY A 436 -17.15 -12.44 -2.37
C GLY A 436 -17.76 -13.25 -3.52
N LEU A 437 -19.05 -13.08 -3.80
CA LEU A 437 -19.76 -13.72 -4.91
C LEU A 437 -19.26 -13.22 -6.27
N ILE A 438 -19.03 -11.91 -6.42
CA ILE A 438 -18.47 -11.35 -7.67
C ILE A 438 -17.11 -11.97 -7.98
N ASN A 439 -16.23 -12.07 -6.97
CA ASN A 439 -14.94 -12.72 -7.12
C ASN A 439 -15.04 -14.21 -7.42
N MET A 440 -16.07 -14.88 -6.90
CA MET A 440 -16.37 -16.28 -7.21
C MET A 440 -16.88 -16.47 -8.65
N TRP A 441 -17.63 -15.52 -9.20
CA TRP A 441 -18.11 -15.60 -10.58
C TRP A 441 -17.05 -15.16 -11.60
N HIS A 442 -16.15 -14.25 -11.23
CA HIS A 442 -15.13 -13.68 -12.11
C HIS A 442 -13.71 -14.14 -11.74
N GLN A 443 -13.57 -15.42 -11.39
CA GLN A 443 -12.28 -16.02 -11.02
C GLN A 443 -11.29 -15.99 -12.19
N LYS A 444 -10.03 -15.69 -11.88
CA LYS A 444 -8.89 -15.80 -12.81
C LYS A 444 -7.79 -16.63 -12.17
N PRO A 445 -7.91 -17.97 -12.21
CA PRO A 445 -6.97 -18.85 -11.54
C PRO A 445 -5.56 -18.67 -12.09
N GLY A 446 -4.59 -18.80 -11.22
CA GLY A 446 -3.24 -19.10 -11.63
C GLY A 446 -2.30 -19.18 -10.45
N LYS A 447 -1.05 -19.53 -10.75
CA LYS A 447 0.00 -19.79 -9.75
C LYS A 447 0.14 -18.67 -8.72
N ARG A 448 0.22 -19.05 -7.45
CA ARG A 448 0.29 -18.13 -6.33
C ARG A 448 1.60 -17.34 -6.31
N ALA A 449 2.69 -17.90 -6.83
CA ALA A 449 3.95 -17.20 -7.05
C ALA A 449 3.78 -15.96 -7.95
N ASP A 450 2.88 -16.04 -8.94
CA ASP A 450 2.61 -14.98 -9.90
C ASP A 450 1.52 -14.00 -9.41
N PHE A 451 0.81 -14.32 -8.32
CA PHE A 451 -0.23 -13.44 -7.76
C PHE A 451 0.31 -12.11 -7.24
N ARG A 452 1.56 -12.11 -6.74
CA ARG A 452 2.23 -10.86 -6.32
C ARG A 452 2.57 -9.94 -7.47
N ARG A 453 2.76 -10.50 -8.68
CA ARG A 453 3.03 -9.76 -9.92
C ARG A 453 1.74 -9.39 -10.67
N ARG A 454 0.63 -10.08 -10.39
CA ARG A 454 -0.71 -9.84 -10.97
C ARG A 454 -1.53 -8.98 -10.03
N GLY A 455 -1.41 -7.65 -10.13
CA GLY A 455 -2.27 -6.74 -9.38
C GLY A 455 -3.74 -6.90 -9.77
N SER A 456 -4.55 -7.14 -8.73
CA SER A 456 -6.01 -7.11 -8.62
C SER A 456 -6.85 -7.90 -9.64
N ALA A 457 -8.12 -8.13 -9.28
CA ALA A 457 -9.15 -8.71 -10.11
C ALA A 457 -9.36 -7.94 -11.42
N SER A 458 -10.24 -8.43 -12.31
CA SER A 458 -10.63 -7.67 -13.51
C SER A 458 -11.13 -6.28 -13.14
N TRP A 459 -10.63 -5.24 -13.83
CA TRP A 459 -11.00 -3.85 -13.61
C TRP A 459 -12.52 -3.63 -13.55
N LEU A 460 -13.27 -4.28 -14.46
CA LEU A 460 -14.73 -4.22 -14.48
C LEU A 460 -15.38 -4.84 -13.24
N ALA A 461 -14.85 -5.97 -12.75
CA ALA A 461 -15.33 -6.56 -11.49
C ALA A 461 -15.05 -5.65 -10.30
N THR A 462 -13.88 -5.02 -10.24
CA THR A 462 -13.52 -4.07 -9.18
C THR A 462 -14.41 -2.83 -9.19
N LEU A 463 -14.74 -2.27 -10.36
CA LEU A 463 -15.67 -1.15 -10.46
C LEU A 463 -17.08 -1.52 -9.98
N ILE A 464 -17.56 -2.70 -10.35
CA ILE A 464 -18.90 -3.15 -9.94
C ILE A 464 -18.92 -3.50 -8.46
N GLU A 465 -17.86 -4.08 -7.91
CA GLU A 465 -17.70 -4.26 -6.46
C GLU A 465 -17.75 -2.91 -5.72
N LEU A 466 -17.08 -1.88 -6.26
CA LEU A 466 -17.12 -0.54 -5.69
C LEU A 466 -18.53 0.05 -5.75
N LEU A 467 -19.21 -0.08 -6.89
CA LEU A 467 -20.58 0.41 -7.09
C LEU A 467 -21.57 -0.27 -6.14
N ILE A 468 -21.61 -1.60 -6.12
CA ILE A 468 -22.52 -2.38 -5.28
C ILE A 468 -22.20 -2.17 -3.80
N GLY A 469 -20.92 -2.13 -3.44
CA GLY A 469 -20.49 -1.78 -2.08
C GLY A 469 -20.98 -0.40 -1.66
N SER A 470 -20.93 0.58 -2.55
CA SER A 470 -21.38 1.96 -2.29
C SER A 470 -22.90 2.05 -2.16
N LEU A 471 -23.66 1.31 -2.98
CA LEU A 471 -25.11 1.23 -2.90
C LEU A 471 -25.58 0.59 -1.58
N ILE A 472 -24.96 -0.52 -1.18
CA ILE A 472 -25.26 -1.20 0.10
C ILE A 472 -24.87 -0.29 1.28
N ALA A 473 -23.74 0.40 1.20
CA ALA A 473 -23.32 1.36 2.21
C ALA A 473 -24.31 2.53 2.34
N GLY A 474 -24.74 3.11 1.22
CA GLY A 474 -25.75 4.17 1.19
C GLY A 474 -27.09 3.71 1.76
N ALA A 475 -27.54 2.50 1.39
CA ALA A 475 -28.75 1.91 1.96
C ALA A 475 -28.64 1.68 3.48
N THR A 476 -27.48 1.23 3.96
CA THR A 476 -27.21 1.04 5.39
C THR A 476 -27.28 2.39 6.12
N THR A 477 -26.64 3.43 5.59
CA THR A 477 -26.71 4.79 6.13
C THR A 477 -28.14 5.32 6.17
N LEU A 478 -28.87 5.29 5.06
CA LEU A 478 -30.24 5.81 4.99
C LEU A 478 -31.19 5.08 5.94
N THR A 479 -31.00 3.77 6.13
CA THR A 479 -31.80 2.99 7.08
C THR A 479 -31.54 3.43 8.52
N VAL A 480 -30.28 3.68 8.89
CA VAL A 480 -29.92 4.20 10.22
C VAL A 480 -30.45 5.63 10.44
N MET A 481 -30.53 6.44 9.37
CA MET A 481 -31.14 7.79 9.42
C MET A 481 -32.68 7.77 9.58
N GLY A 482 -33.32 6.60 9.62
CA GLY A 482 -34.78 6.47 9.64
C GLY A 482 -35.44 6.67 8.26
N LEU A 483 -34.65 6.82 7.19
CA LEU A 483 -35.10 7.02 5.81
C LEU A 483 -35.16 5.68 5.05
N ALA A 484 -35.68 4.63 5.69
CA ALA A 484 -35.69 3.27 5.15
C ALA A 484 -36.40 3.16 3.77
N GLY A 485 -37.39 4.02 3.51
CA GLY A 485 -38.06 4.08 2.21
C GLY A 485 -37.11 4.38 1.04
N TRP A 486 -36.05 5.15 1.27
CA TRP A 486 -35.02 5.46 0.27
C TRP A 486 -33.89 4.41 0.20
N ALA A 487 -33.78 3.53 1.19
CA ALA A 487 -32.82 2.44 1.18
C ALA A 487 -33.24 1.29 0.25
N ALA A 488 -34.55 1.02 0.15
CA ALA A 488 -35.11 -0.02 -0.71
C ALA A 488 -34.67 0.07 -2.20
N PRO A 489 -34.80 1.22 -2.89
CA PRO A 489 -34.36 1.33 -4.29
C PRO A 489 -32.86 1.08 -4.45
N LEU A 490 -32.01 1.54 -3.52
CA LEU A 490 -30.57 1.29 -3.56
C LEU A 490 -30.25 -0.20 -3.43
N LEU A 491 -30.92 -0.91 -2.52
CA LEU A 491 -30.75 -2.36 -2.37
C LEU A 491 -31.25 -3.13 -3.59
N ILE A 492 -32.36 -2.70 -4.21
CA ILE A 492 -32.88 -3.29 -5.44
C ILE A 492 -31.86 -3.12 -6.57
N ILE A 493 -31.32 -1.91 -6.76
CA ILE A 493 -30.29 -1.63 -7.78
C ILE A 493 -29.01 -2.44 -7.50
N ALA A 494 -28.60 -2.54 -6.24
CA ALA A 494 -27.44 -3.34 -5.86
C ALA A 494 -27.67 -4.83 -6.18
N LEU A 495 -28.86 -5.36 -5.88
CA LEU A 495 -29.22 -6.74 -6.15
C LEU A 495 -29.33 -7.03 -7.65
N THR A 496 -29.94 -6.14 -8.43
CA THR A 496 -30.02 -6.29 -9.89
C THR A 496 -28.64 -6.25 -10.52
N ALA A 497 -27.79 -5.29 -10.13
CA ALA A 497 -26.39 -5.23 -10.56
C ALA A 497 -25.61 -6.50 -10.18
N LEU A 498 -25.84 -7.05 -8.99
CA LEU A 498 -25.23 -8.30 -8.56
C LEU A 498 -25.69 -9.48 -9.42
N MET A 499 -26.99 -9.59 -9.69
CA MET A 499 -27.55 -10.67 -10.50
C MET A 499 -27.11 -10.59 -11.97
N LEU A 500 -26.93 -9.38 -12.51
CA LEU A 500 -26.36 -9.18 -13.85
C LEU A 500 -24.91 -9.68 -13.96
N MET A 501 -24.18 -9.72 -12.85
CA MET A 501 -22.82 -10.26 -12.81
C MET A 501 -22.76 -11.78 -12.60
N ARG A 502 -23.91 -12.43 -12.36
CA ARG A 502 -23.94 -13.87 -12.09
C ARG A 502 -23.52 -14.63 -13.35
N ARG A 503 -22.46 -15.42 -13.22
CA ARG A 503 -22.04 -16.40 -14.24
C ARG A 503 -22.45 -17.80 -13.81
N THR A 504 -22.85 -18.63 -14.78
CA THR A 504 -23.12 -20.06 -14.52
C THR A 504 -21.81 -20.82 -14.36
N ASP A 505 -21.82 -21.94 -13.63
CA ASP A 505 -20.64 -22.77 -13.41
C ASP A 505 -20.02 -23.24 -14.76
N GLU A 506 -20.85 -23.45 -15.78
CA GLU A 506 -20.40 -23.76 -17.14
C GLU A 506 -19.66 -22.61 -17.81
N GLN A 507 -20.16 -21.37 -17.69
CA GLN A 507 -19.50 -20.19 -18.24
C GLN A 507 -18.16 -19.91 -17.55
N ILE A 508 -18.11 -20.09 -16.23
CA ILE A 508 -16.88 -20.00 -15.45
C ILE A 508 -15.90 -21.05 -15.99
N THR A 509 -16.30 -22.32 -16.05
CA THR A 509 -15.43 -23.42 -16.51
C THR A 509 -14.94 -23.21 -17.94
N ARG A 510 -15.78 -22.72 -18.86
CA ARG A 510 -15.38 -22.38 -20.24
C ARG A 510 -14.33 -21.26 -20.26
N THR A 511 -14.54 -20.18 -19.52
CA THR A 511 -13.56 -19.08 -19.43
C THR A 511 -12.24 -19.52 -18.80
N LEU A 512 -12.28 -20.46 -17.86
CA LEU A 512 -11.07 -21.05 -17.28
C LEU A 512 -10.30 -21.90 -18.30
N ARG A 513 -11.00 -22.70 -19.12
CA ARG A 513 -10.37 -23.52 -20.18
C ARG A 513 -9.72 -22.65 -21.26
N THR A 514 -10.40 -21.58 -21.69
CA THR A 514 -9.84 -20.65 -22.70
C THR A 514 -8.68 -19.81 -22.20
N ALA A 515 -8.51 -19.66 -20.87
CA ALA A 515 -7.39 -18.93 -20.28
C ALA A 515 -6.16 -19.82 -20.03
N ALA A 516 -6.34 -21.15 -20.09
CA ALA A 516 -5.28 -22.14 -19.94
C ALA A 516 -4.71 -22.64 -21.28
N ALA A 517 -5.49 -22.53 -22.35
CA ALA A 517 -5.05 -22.65 -23.75
C ALA A 517 -4.35 -21.36 -24.18
#